data_AF-A0AAU6C014-F1
#
_entry.id   AF-A0AAU6C014-F1
#
_cell.length_a   1.000
_cell.length_b   1.000
_cell.length_c   1.000
_cell.angle_alpha   90.00
_cell.angle_beta   90.00
_cell.angle_gamma   90.00
#
_symmetry.space_group_name_H-M   'P 1'
#
loop_
_entity.id
_entity.type
_entity.pdbx_description
1 polymer ?
#
loop_
_entity_poly.entity_id
_entity_poly.type
_entity_poly.pdbx_seq_one_letter_code
_entity_poly.pdbx_strand_id
1 'polypeptide(L)'
;MTTATIGHITRERYEQIIASDRELVRQMQRIQFTIGDHALEIEPMQPLGGAHPAPGEDLFSVEASLQTYADDLGLALSTVRNCRFTAHRWPEERRCRGVSHKVHRILASIGDDTERFEAIGATPLDEPSRIRRWSWIMRARRHCRDYECLPEMSESLIT
;
A
#
# COMPACT_ATOMS: atom_id res chain seq x y z
N MET A 1 31.80 -25.58 13.72
CA MET A 1 30.38 -25.29 13.48
C MET A 1 30.30 -23.87 12.95
N THR A 2 30.01 -23.68 11.66
CA THR A 2 29.85 -22.34 11.09
C THR A 2 28.55 -21.74 11.60
N THR A 3 28.63 -20.67 12.39
CA THR A 3 27.45 -19.89 12.80
C THR A 3 26.76 -19.38 11.55
N ALA A 4 25.49 -19.71 11.36
CA ALA A 4 24.72 -19.31 10.19
C ALA A 4 24.60 -17.78 10.15
N THR A 5 25.37 -17.12 9.29
CA THR A 5 25.32 -15.67 9.08
C THR A 5 24.29 -15.31 8.02
N ILE A 6 23.71 -14.12 8.14
CA ILE A 6 22.92 -13.48 7.08
C ILE A 6 23.71 -12.25 6.67
N GLY A 7 24.35 -12.31 5.50
CA GLY A 7 25.35 -11.32 5.12
C GLY A 7 26.49 -11.29 6.15
N HIS A 8 26.79 -10.10 6.68
CA HIS A 8 27.90 -9.86 7.62
C HIS A 8 27.51 -10.01 9.10
N ILE A 9 26.25 -10.36 9.40
CA ILE A 9 25.75 -10.42 10.78
C ILE A 9 25.29 -11.83 11.15
N THR A 10 25.20 -12.09 12.45
CA THR A 10 24.62 -13.35 12.95
C THR A 10 23.10 -13.37 12.76
N ARG A 11 22.52 -14.57 12.81
CA ARG A 11 21.06 -14.77 12.74
C ARG A 11 20.33 -14.05 13.85
N GLU A 12 20.84 -14.11 15.08
CA GLU A 12 20.23 -13.45 16.24
C GLU A 12 20.18 -11.94 16.05
N ARG A 13 21.25 -11.35 15.50
CA ARG A 13 21.28 -9.91 15.20
C ARG A 13 20.29 -9.55 14.10
N TYR A 14 20.17 -10.37 13.06
CA TYR A 14 19.20 -10.15 12.00
C TYR A 14 17.76 -10.17 12.54
N GLU A 15 17.43 -11.11 13.43
CA GLU A 15 16.10 -11.20 14.04
C GLU A 15 15.77 -9.98 14.91
N GLN A 16 16.76 -9.44 15.65
CA GLN A 16 16.61 -8.16 16.37
C GLN A 16 16.32 -6.99 15.42
N ILE A 17 17.05 -6.89 14.31
CA ILE A 17 16.82 -5.84 13.29
C ILE A 17 15.41 -5.97 12.73
N ILE A 18 14.98 -7.18 12.35
CA ILE A 18 13.62 -7.41 11.83
C ILE A 18 12.55 -7.03 12.85
N ALA A 19 12.76 -7.32 14.14
CA ALA A 19 11.83 -6.91 15.18
C ALA A 19 11.70 -5.38 15.26
N SER A 20 12.82 -4.66 15.22
CA SER A 20 12.84 -3.18 15.18
C SER A 20 12.23 -2.61 13.91
N ASP A 21 12.60 -3.13 12.74
CA ASP A 21 12.12 -2.62 11.45
C ASP A 21 10.62 -2.85 11.25
N ARG A 22 10.05 -3.90 11.84
CA ARG A 22 8.59 -4.12 11.86
C ARG A 22 7.84 -3.01 12.58
N GLU A 23 8.43 -2.37 13.58
CA GLU A 23 7.87 -1.16 14.21
C GLU A 23 7.87 0.00 13.21
N LEU A 24 9.00 0.25 12.54
CA LEU A 24 9.13 1.32 11.56
C LEU A 24 8.14 1.14 10.39
N VAL A 25 7.96 -0.09 9.91
CA VAL A 25 6.97 -0.40 8.86
C VAL A 25 5.54 -0.12 9.34
N ARG A 26 5.22 -0.37 10.61
CA ARG A 26 3.90 -0.07 11.18
C ARG A 26 3.67 1.44 11.35
N GLN A 27 4.70 2.20 11.70
CA GLN A 27 4.63 3.67 11.71
C GLN A 27 4.42 4.23 10.30
N MET A 28 5.17 3.72 9.32
CA MET A 28 5.01 4.07 7.92
C MET A 28 3.59 3.80 7.43
N GLN A 29 3.05 2.62 7.76
CA GLN A 29 1.68 2.24 7.42
C GLN A 29 0.67 3.24 7.99
N ARG A 30 0.79 3.60 9.27
CA ARG A 30 -0.09 4.56 9.92
C ARG A 30 -0.04 5.92 9.22
N ILE A 31 1.15 6.44 8.93
CA ILE A 31 1.34 7.72 8.22
C ILE A 31 0.61 7.70 6.88
N GLN A 32 0.80 6.64 6.09
CA GLN A 32 0.21 6.52 4.76
C GLN A 32 -1.32 6.41 4.79
N PHE A 33 -1.88 5.68 5.76
CA PHE A 33 -3.33 5.67 5.95
C PHE A 33 -3.87 7.03 6.39
N THR A 34 -3.21 7.72 7.32
CA THR A 34 -3.63 9.06 7.75
C THR A 34 -3.63 10.06 6.60
N ILE A 35 -2.60 10.06 5.75
CA ILE A 35 -2.58 10.87 4.52
C ILE A 35 -3.75 10.49 3.60
N GLY A 36 -4.01 9.19 3.46
CA GLY A 36 -5.11 8.69 2.65
C GLY A 36 -6.49 9.09 3.17
N ASP A 37 -6.68 9.07 4.48
CA ASP A 37 -7.92 9.48 5.16
C ASP A 37 -8.18 10.98 4.95
N HIS A 38 -7.17 11.82 5.17
CA HIS A 38 -7.30 13.25 4.86
C HIS A 38 -7.54 13.50 3.37
N ALA A 39 -6.87 12.76 2.47
CA ALA A 39 -7.12 12.88 1.04
C ALA A 39 -8.55 12.47 0.64
N LEU A 40 -9.21 11.59 1.39
CA LEU A 40 -10.62 11.24 1.20
C LEU A 40 -11.57 12.29 1.76
N GLU A 41 -11.18 12.95 2.85
CA GLU A 41 -11.91 14.08 3.41
C GLU A 41 -11.90 15.28 2.44
N ILE A 42 -10.74 15.56 1.82
CA ILE A 42 -10.60 16.63 0.82
C ILE A 42 -11.36 16.29 -0.46
N GLU A 43 -11.16 15.09 -1.01
CA GLU A 43 -11.78 14.65 -2.27
C GLU A 43 -12.30 13.20 -2.17
N PRO A 44 -13.58 13.01 -1.84
CA PRO A 44 -14.20 11.69 -1.73
C PRO A 44 -14.11 10.89 -3.03
N MET A 45 -13.96 9.56 -2.92
CA MET A 45 -14.02 8.68 -4.09
C MET A 45 -15.46 8.61 -4.61
N GLN A 46 -15.64 8.99 -5.88
CA GLN A 46 -16.92 8.87 -6.57
C GLN A 46 -17.17 7.42 -7.04
N PRO A 47 -18.42 6.94 -7.08
CA PRO A 47 -18.75 5.68 -7.73
C PRO A 47 -18.30 5.72 -9.19
N LEU A 48 -17.72 4.62 -9.70
CA LEU A 48 -17.40 4.49 -11.12
C LEU A 48 -18.69 4.71 -11.94
N GLY A 49 -18.75 5.83 -12.68
CA GLY A 49 -19.89 6.19 -13.54
C GLY A 49 -20.62 7.49 -13.23
N GLY A 50 -20.11 8.36 -12.36
CA GLY A 50 -20.71 9.69 -12.10
C GLY A 50 -20.66 10.62 -13.31
N ALA A 51 -21.79 11.31 -13.57
CA ALA A 51 -21.97 12.23 -14.70
C ALA A 51 -20.92 13.35 -14.71
N HIS A 52 -20.47 13.71 -15.91
CA HIS A 52 -19.69 14.93 -16.11
C HIS A 52 -20.51 16.13 -15.56
N PRO A 53 -19.92 16.99 -14.71
CA PRO A 53 -20.60 18.17 -14.22
C PRO A 53 -21.03 19.08 -15.39
N ALA A 54 -22.16 19.76 -15.19
CA ALA A 54 -22.75 20.63 -16.21
C ALA A 54 -21.79 21.79 -16.56
N PRO A 55 -21.81 22.31 -17.81
CA PRO A 55 -20.94 23.42 -18.19
C PRO A 55 -21.31 24.69 -17.38
N GLY A 56 -20.36 25.22 -16.60
CA GLY A 56 -20.51 26.51 -15.91
C GLY A 56 -20.27 26.52 -14.40
N GLU A 57 -20.08 25.37 -13.76
CA GLU A 57 -19.53 25.33 -12.38
C GLU A 57 -18.01 25.51 -12.43
N ASP A 58 -17.48 26.37 -11.54
CA ASP A 58 -16.05 26.55 -11.34
C ASP A 58 -15.50 25.32 -10.62
N LEU A 59 -15.24 24.28 -11.40
CA LEU A 59 -14.80 22.99 -10.91
C LEU A 59 -13.29 23.07 -10.66
N PHE A 60 -12.91 23.26 -9.40
CA PHE A 60 -11.61 22.76 -8.98
C PHE A 60 -11.65 21.24 -9.24
N SER A 61 -10.88 20.79 -10.21
CA SER A 61 -10.87 19.36 -10.55
C SER A 61 -10.36 18.57 -9.34
N VAL A 62 -10.86 17.35 -9.15
CA VAL A 62 -10.34 16.40 -8.14
C VAL A 62 -8.81 16.30 -8.21
N GLU A 63 -8.25 16.42 -9.41
CA GLU A 63 -6.80 16.45 -9.63
C GLU A 63 -6.13 17.70 -9.06
N ALA A 64 -6.71 18.89 -9.30
CA ALA A 64 -6.16 20.15 -8.82
C ALA A 64 -6.15 20.22 -7.28
N SER A 65 -7.24 19.85 -6.61
CA SER A 65 -7.31 19.84 -5.13
C SER A 65 -6.26 18.90 -4.53
N LEU A 66 -6.11 17.69 -5.09
CA LEU A 66 -5.11 16.74 -4.62
C LEU A 66 -3.67 17.16 -4.96
N GLN A 67 -3.47 17.89 -6.06
CA GLN A 67 -2.16 18.41 -6.44
C GLN A 67 -1.71 19.47 -5.43
N THR A 68 -2.58 20.42 -5.07
CA THR A 68 -2.30 21.38 -3.99
C THR A 68 -1.96 20.69 -2.68
N TYR A 69 -2.74 19.69 -2.28
CA TYR A 69 -2.44 18.92 -1.06
C TYR A 69 -1.10 18.18 -1.12
N ALA A 70 -0.74 17.63 -2.28
CA ALA A 70 0.53 16.94 -2.48
C ALA A 70 1.72 17.91 -2.41
N ASP A 71 1.59 19.09 -3.04
CA ASP A 71 2.62 20.12 -3.05
C ASP A 71 2.88 20.68 -1.64
N ASP A 72 1.82 20.94 -0.87
CA ASP A 72 1.93 21.42 0.52
C ASP A 72 2.62 20.40 1.45
N LEU A 73 2.47 19.10 1.17
CA LEU A 73 3.14 18.03 1.90
C LEU A 73 4.56 17.71 1.38
N GLY A 74 4.94 18.25 0.22
CA GLY A 74 6.17 17.86 -0.49
C GLY A 74 6.16 16.41 -0.98
N LEU A 75 4.99 15.89 -1.34
CA LEU A 75 4.80 14.52 -1.86
C LEU A 75 4.41 14.54 -3.34
N ALA A 76 4.70 13.46 -4.05
CA ALA A 76 4.16 13.27 -5.39
C ALA A 76 2.63 13.06 -5.34
N LEU A 77 1.88 13.66 -6.29
CA LEU A 77 0.44 13.43 -6.46
C LEU A 77 0.09 11.94 -6.54
N SER A 78 0.91 11.14 -7.19
CA SER A 78 0.73 9.68 -7.28
C SER A 78 0.77 8.99 -5.92
N THR A 79 1.57 9.48 -4.97
CA THR A 79 1.62 8.99 -3.59
C THR A 79 0.31 9.30 -2.87
N VAL A 80 -0.17 10.54 -2.96
CA VAL A 80 -1.44 10.97 -2.36
C VAL A 80 -2.61 10.15 -2.93
N ARG A 81 -2.69 10.01 -4.26
CA ARG A 81 -3.71 9.20 -4.94
C ARG A 81 -3.69 7.74 -4.47
N ASN A 82 -2.50 7.14 -4.34
CA ASN A 82 -2.35 5.77 -3.86
C ASN A 82 -2.79 5.61 -2.40
N CYS A 83 -2.42 6.55 -1.53
CA CYS A 83 -2.86 6.55 -0.13
C CYS A 83 -4.37 6.69 -0.04
N ARG A 84 -4.95 7.64 -0.78
CA ARG A 84 -6.40 7.88 -0.84
C ARG A 84 -7.17 6.64 -1.29
N PHE A 85 -6.75 6.03 -2.40
CA PHE A 85 -7.38 4.80 -2.91
C PHE A 85 -7.27 3.65 -1.91
N THR A 86 -6.10 3.48 -1.28
CA THR A 86 -5.90 2.41 -0.31
C THR A 86 -6.76 2.64 0.94
N ALA A 87 -6.82 3.87 1.47
CA ALA A 87 -7.69 4.21 2.59
C ALA A 87 -9.17 3.95 2.27
N HIS A 88 -9.61 4.25 1.04
CA HIS A 88 -11.00 4.02 0.62
C HIS A 88 -11.36 2.53 0.61
N ARG A 89 -10.43 1.68 0.13
CA ARG A 89 -10.64 0.23 0.05
C ARG A 89 -10.46 -0.48 1.40
N TRP A 90 -9.91 0.21 2.40
CA TRP A 90 -9.57 -0.32 3.72
C TRP A 90 -10.05 0.62 4.84
N PRO A 91 -11.34 0.51 5.25
CA PRO A 91 -11.86 1.18 6.45
C PRO A 91 -11.01 0.90 7.69
N GLU A 92 -11.00 1.80 8.67
CA GLU A 92 -10.09 1.76 9.81
C GLU A 92 -10.11 0.39 10.54
N GLU A 93 -11.29 -0.20 10.70
CA GLU A 93 -11.51 -1.47 11.40
C GLU A 93 -10.96 -2.68 10.62
N ARG A 94 -10.73 -2.52 9.32
CA ARG A 94 -10.24 -3.58 8.43
C ARG A 94 -8.73 -3.48 8.16
N ARG A 95 -8.04 -2.49 8.71
CA ARG A 95 -6.59 -2.30 8.53
C ARG A 95 -5.81 -3.25 9.43
N CYS A 96 -4.92 -4.05 8.85
CA CYS A 96 -4.07 -4.95 9.61
C CYS A 96 -2.75 -4.28 9.98
N ARG A 97 -2.58 -3.89 11.25
CA ARG A 97 -1.37 -3.20 11.77
C ARG A 97 -0.06 -3.97 11.57
N GLY A 98 -0.11 -5.30 11.45
CA GLY A 98 1.05 -6.15 11.18
C GLY A 98 1.44 -6.24 9.71
N VAL A 99 0.72 -5.56 8.82
CA VAL A 99 0.86 -5.68 7.36
C VAL A 99 1.16 -4.31 6.76
N SER A 100 2.15 -4.22 5.87
CA SER A 100 2.55 -2.94 5.30
C SER A 100 1.43 -2.32 4.44
N HIS A 101 1.43 -1.00 4.30
CA HIS A 101 0.51 -0.30 3.41
C HIS A 101 0.63 -0.78 1.95
N LYS A 102 1.85 -1.17 1.52
CA LYS A 102 2.07 -1.69 0.15
C LYS A 102 1.27 -2.98 -0.10
N VAL A 103 1.16 -3.87 0.89
CA VAL A 103 0.32 -5.08 0.77
C VAL A 103 -1.17 -4.69 0.69
N HIS A 104 -1.62 -3.76 1.54
CA HIS A 104 -2.99 -3.25 1.48
C HIS A 104 -3.29 -2.67 0.08
N ARG A 105 -2.38 -1.88 -0.49
CA ARG A 105 -2.51 -1.31 -1.83
C ARG A 105 -2.62 -2.39 -2.92
N ILE A 106 -1.83 -3.46 -2.82
CA ILE A 106 -1.91 -4.57 -3.78
C ILE A 106 -3.25 -5.29 -3.68
N LEU A 107 -3.71 -5.59 -2.46
CA LEU A 107 -4.99 -6.27 -2.25
C LEU A 107 -6.21 -5.36 -2.48
N ALA A 108 -6.02 -4.03 -2.48
CA ALA A 108 -7.08 -3.06 -2.79
C ALA A 108 -7.67 -3.23 -4.20
N SER A 109 -6.95 -3.87 -5.12
CA SER A 109 -7.43 -4.18 -6.46
C SER A 109 -8.40 -5.36 -6.51
N ILE A 110 -8.51 -6.16 -5.45
CA ILE A 110 -9.52 -7.22 -5.37
C ILE A 110 -10.89 -6.54 -5.29
N GLY A 111 -11.74 -6.80 -6.28
CA GLY A 111 -13.05 -6.16 -6.43
C GLY A 111 -14.00 -6.54 -5.30
N ASP A 112 -14.06 -7.83 -4.96
CA ASP A 112 -14.88 -8.34 -3.87
C ASP A 112 -14.34 -7.94 -2.50
N ASP A 113 -15.22 -7.38 -1.66
CA ASP A 113 -14.85 -6.88 -0.35
C ASP A 113 -14.58 -8.00 0.66
N THR A 114 -15.31 -9.11 0.57
CA THR A 114 -15.13 -10.26 1.47
C THR A 114 -13.79 -10.94 1.18
N GLU A 115 -13.53 -11.26 -0.08
CA GLU A 115 -12.27 -11.85 -0.54
C GLU A 115 -11.08 -10.97 -0.15
N ARG A 116 -11.20 -9.64 -0.34
CA ARG A 116 -10.15 -8.71 0.05
C ARG A 116 -9.87 -8.75 1.55
N PHE A 117 -10.90 -8.67 2.39
CA PHE A 117 -10.73 -8.67 3.85
C PHE A 117 -10.24 -10.01 4.40
N GLU A 118 -10.58 -11.14 3.76
CA GLU A 118 -10.01 -12.44 4.12
C GLU A 118 -8.54 -12.53 3.71
N ALA A 119 -8.20 -12.02 2.52
CA ALA A 119 -6.85 -12.10 1.98
C ALA A 119 -5.81 -11.42 2.88
N ILE A 120 -6.11 -10.26 3.51
CA ILE A 120 -5.15 -9.55 4.38
C ILE A 120 -4.85 -10.32 5.68
N GLY A 121 -5.76 -11.16 6.16
CA GLY A 121 -5.56 -12.01 7.33
C GLY A 121 -4.79 -13.29 7.00
N ALA A 122 -4.88 -13.75 5.74
CA ALA A 122 -4.24 -14.96 5.25
C ALA A 122 -2.76 -14.77 4.94
N THR A 123 -1.94 -14.45 5.95
CA THR A 123 -0.48 -14.32 5.77
C THR A 123 0.07 -15.63 5.16
N PRO A 124 0.64 -15.59 3.94
CA PRO A 124 1.08 -16.79 3.24
C PRO A 124 2.15 -17.54 4.03
N LEU A 125 2.05 -18.88 4.04
CA LEU A 125 3.12 -19.72 4.56
C LEU A 125 4.24 -19.77 3.50
N ASP A 126 5.43 -19.35 3.88
CA ASP A 126 6.62 -19.53 3.06
C ASP A 126 7.11 -20.97 3.23
N GLU A 127 6.72 -21.87 2.33
CA GLU A 127 7.02 -23.30 2.43
C GLU A 127 8.50 -23.64 2.69
N PRO A 128 9.48 -22.99 2.04
CA PRO A 128 10.90 -23.29 2.29
C PRO A 128 11.36 -22.98 3.71
N SER A 129 10.76 -21.98 4.35
CA SER A 129 11.13 -21.56 5.71
C SER A 129 10.10 -21.92 6.79
N ARG A 130 8.92 -22.43 6.38
CA ARG A 130 7.73 -22.66 7.22
C ARG A 130 7.31 -21.45 8.07
N ILE A 131 7.72 -20.24 7.69
CA ILE A 131 7.39 -19.00 8.40
C ILE A 131 6.30 -18.27 7.62
N ARG A 132 5.27 -17.78 8.31
CA ARG A 132 4.25 -16.92 7.69
C ARG A 132 4.85 -15.55 7.40
N ARG A 133 4.96 -15.21 6.12
CA ARG A 133 5.50 -13.92 5.66
C ARG A 133 4.88 -13.54 4.33
N TRP A 134 4.82 -12.26 4.04
CA TRP A 134 4.39 -11.73 2.75
C TRP A 134 5.46 -11.87 1.66
N SER A 135 6.22 -12.98 1.63
CA SER A 135 7.19 -13.29 0.56
C SER A 135 6.48 -13.62 -0.76
N TRP A 136 5.26 -14.15 -0.67
CA TRP A 136 4.44 -14.64 -1.78
C TRP A 136 3.69 -13.56 -2.56
N ILE A 137 3.78 -12.27 -2.19
CA ILE A 137 2.95 -11.23 -2.82
C ILE A 137 3.24 -11.06 -4.32
N MET A 138 4.39 -11.53 -4.80
CA MET A 138 4.69 -11.62 -6.23
C MET A 138 3.90 -12.72 -6.97
N ARG A 139 3.24 -13.65 -6.28
CA ARG A 139 2.40 -14.70 -6.87
C ARG A 139 0.91 -14.41 -6.74
N ALA A 140 0.50 -13.57 -5.77
CA ALA A 140 -0.80 -12.91 -5.79
C ALA A 140 -0.98 -12.04 -7.06
N ARG A 141 0.11 -11.46 -7.59
CA ARG A 141 0.15 -10.83 -8.94
C ARG A 141 -0.31 -11.75 -10.07
N ARG A 142 -0.22 -13.08 -9.94
CA ARG A 142 -0.66 -14.04 -10.99
C ARG A 142 -2.18 -14.25 -10.98
N HIS A 143 -2.90 -13.81 -9.94
CA HIS A 143 -4.37 -13.84 -9.89
C HIS A 143 -5.03 -12.51 -10.25
N CYS A 144 -4.34 -11.37 -10.08
CA CYS A 144 -4.80 -10.08 -10.61
C CYS A 144 -4.33 -9.91 -12.06
N ARG A 145 -5.21 -10.11 -13.05
CA ARG A 145 -4.88 -10.03 -14.48
C ARG A 145 -4.42 -8.65 -14.99
N ASP A 146 -4.54 -7.59 -14.20
CA ASP A 146 -4.40 -6.20 -14.70
C ASP A 146 -3.40 -5.35 -13.89
N TYR A 147 -2.24 -5.88 -13.52
CA TYR A 147 -1.18 -5.08 -12.89
C TYR A 147 -0.39 -4.20 -13.89
N GLU A 148 -0.49 -4.47 -15.20
CA GLU A 148 0.34 -3.84 -16.24
C GLU A 148 0.09 -2.34 -16.47
N CYS A 149 -0.92 -1.74 -15.83
CA CYS A 149 -1.23 -0.31 -16.01
C CYS A 149 -0.77 0.58 -14.83
N LEU A 150 0.39 0.28 -14.23
CA LEU A 150 1.09 1.21 -13.34
C LEU A 150 2.35 1.71 -14.07
N PRO A 151 2.60 3.04 -14.14
CA PRO A 151 3.79 3.56 -14.80
C PRO A 151 5.04 2.93 -14.16
N GLU A 152 5.89 2.37 -15.02
CA GLU A 152 7.12 1.68 -14.65
C GLU A 152 7.98 2.58 -13.76
N MET A 153 8.10 2.24 -12.48
CA MET A 153 9.15 2.78 -11.62
C MET A 153 10.38 1.90 -11.86
N SER A 154 11.19 2.30 -12.83
CA SER A 154 12.42 1.62 -13.23
C SER A 154 13.35 1.37 -12.03
N GLU A 155 13.73 0.12 -11.80
CA GLU A 155 14.77 -0.32 -10.85
C GLU A 155 16.20 -0.02 -11.34
N SER A 156 16.39 1.05 -12.09
CA SER A 156 17.71 1.55 -12.48
C SER A 156 17.98 2.79 -11.66
N LEU A 157 18.64 2.62 -10.51
CA LEU A 157 19.60 3.54 -9.88
C LEU A 157 20.00 2.96 -8.50
N ILE A 158 20.69 1.82 -8.52
CA ILE A 158 21.68 1.47 -7.51
C ILE A 158 22.93 1.02 -8.27
N THR A 159 23.81 1.98 -8.56
CA THR A 159 25.23 1.76 -8.78
C THR A 159 25.96 2.97 -8.22
#